data_AF-A0A2D4F9G3-F1
#
_entry.id   AF-A0A2D4F9G3-F1
#
_cell.length_a   1.000
_cell.length_b   1.000
_cell.length_c   1.000
_cell.angle_alpha   90.00
_cell.angle_beta   90.00
_cell.angle_gamma   90.00
#
_symmetry.space_group_name_H-M   'P 1'
#
loop_
_entity.id
_entity.type
_entity.pdbx_description
1 polymer ?
#
loop_
_entity_poly.entity_id
_entity_poly.type
_entity_poly.pdbx_seq_one_letter_code
_entity_poly.pdbx_strand_id
1 'polypeptide(L)'
;RYCCRLRRAVVISCWEAAVMEGKPSDQLLCDSLILWLQTFNIAKSCREVQDLTNGVALAYVLHEIDPAWFDKAWLSRIKADTGESWRIKASNLKKILQGIMDYYHEFLTQQISEDHLPDLNQISEHSNPVELGRLLQLILGCAVNCEKKQGYLI
;
A
#
# COMPACT_ATOMS: atom_id res chain seq x y z
N ARG A 1 -16.84 0.37 -11.69
CA ARG A 1 -16.90 1.82 -12.01
C ARG A 1 -17.56 2.69 -10.92
N TYR A 2 -17.98 2.13 -9.77
CA TYR A 2 -18.52 2.90 -8.62
C TYR A 2 -17.70 2.73 -7.32
N CYS A 3 -16.61 1.96 -7.33
CA CYS A 3 -15.97 1.51 -6.08
C CYS A 3 -15.10 2.57 -5.37
N CYS A 4 -14.60 3.60 -6.09
CA CYS A 4 -13.68 4.58 -5.49
C CYS A 4 -14.37 5.83 -4.91
N ARG A 5 -15.60 6.17 -5.34
CA ARG A 5 -16.26 7.43 -4.93
C ARG A 5 -16.63 7.49 -3.43
N LEU A 6 -17.03 6.38 -2.82
CA LEU A 6 -17.32 6.30 -1.38
C LEU A 6 -16.06 6.10 -0.51
N ARG A 7 -14.97 5.56 -1.08
CA ARG A 7 -13.70 5.34 -0.37
C ARG A 7 -12.89 6.62 -0.22
N ARG A 8 -13.14 7.61 -1.09
CA ARG A 8 -12.43 8.90 -1.11
C ARG A 8 -12.63 9.74 0.14
N ALA A 9 -13.82 9.77 0.73
CA ALA A 9 -14.06 10.57 1.94
C ALA A 9 -13.25 10.06 3.13
N VAL A 10 -13.24 8.73 3.33
CA VAL A 10 -12.45 8.09 4.40
C VAL A 10 -10.95 8.25 4.12
N VAL A 11 -10.52 8.03 2.88
CA VAL A 11 -9.12 8.17 2.44
C VAL A 11 -8.60 9.60 2.58
N ILE A 12 -9.39 10.60 2.16
CA ILE A 12 -9.04 12.02 2.29
C ILE A 12 -9.04 12.43 3.76
N SER A 13 -10.02 12.03 4.56
CA SER A 13 -10.00 12.31 6.00
C SER A 13 -8.82 11.63 6.71
N CYS A 14 -8.44 10.41 6.33
CA CYS A 14 -7.24 9.73 6.87
C CYS A 14 -5.94 10.38 6.38
N TRP A 15 -5.88 10.82 5.12
CA TRP A 15 -4.73 11.54 4.55
C TRP A 15 -4.58 12.93 5.18
N GLU A 16 -5.65 13.70 5.30
CA GLU A 16 -5.68 15.02 5.95
C GLU A 16 -5.38 14.90 7.44
N ALA A 17 -5.88 13.88 8.14
CA ALA A 17 -5.50 13.60 9.53
C ALA A 17 -4.00 13.23 9.65
N ALA A 18 -3.46 12.42 8.72
CA ALA A 18 -2.05 12.04 8.73
C ALA A 18 -1.09 13.19 8.31
N VAL A 19 -1.58 14.16 7.53
CA VAL A 19 -0.79 15.28 7.02
C VAL A 19 -0.93 16.55 7.87
N MET A 20 -2.06 16.74 8.57
CA MET A 20 -2.34 17.97 9.34
C MET A 20 -2.13 17.87 10.85
N GLU A 21 -1.99 16.67 11.43
CA GLU A 21 -1.65 16.52 12.86
C GLU A 21 -0.22 15.99 13.02
N GLY A 22 0.57 16.70 13.84
CA GLY A 22 1.97 16.38 14.09
C GLY A 22 2.17 14.90 14.46
N LYS A 23 3.18 14.28 13.82
CA LYS A 23 3.59 12.86 13.95
C LYS A 23 2.74 12.07 14.96
N PRO A 24 1.62 11.46 14.53
CA PRO A 24 0.99 10.42 15.34
C PRO A 24 2.04 9.36 15.63
N SER A 25 2.02 8.77 16.82
CA SER A 25 2.93 7.66 17.12
C SER A 25 2.84 6.64 15.99
N ASP A 26 3.99 6.27 15.41
CA ASP A 26 4.06 5.53 14.14
C ASP A 26 3.20 4.24 14.12
N GLN A 27 2.93 3.69 15.31
CA GLN A 27 2.02 2.59 15.56
C GLN A 27 0.54 2.89 15.24
N LEU A 28 0.00 4.04 15.70
CA LEU A 28 -1.40 4.42 15.50
C LEU A 28 -1.72 4.65 14.02
N LEU A 29 -0.73 5.18 13.29
CA LEU A 29 -0.81 5.35 11.85
C LEU A 29 -0.90 3.99 11.15
N CYS A 30 -0.05 3.03 11.52
CA CYS A 30 -0.10 1.68 10.96
C CYS A 30 -1.48 1.03 11.21
N ASP A 31 -2.00 1.10 12.43
CA ASP A 31 -3.29 0.50 12.79
C ASP A 31 -4.45 1.13 11.99
N SER A 32 -4.43 2.45 11.83
CA SER A 32 -5.41 3.19 11.02
C SER A 32 -5.37 2.77 9.55
N LEU A 33 -4.17 2.57 8.99
CA LEU A 33 -3.98 2.13 7.61
C LEU A 33 -4.38 0.66 7.41
N ILE A 34 -4.19 -0.20 8.42
CA ILE A 34 -4.69 -1.58 8.40
C ILE A 34 -6.22 -1.58 8.37
N LEU A 35 -6.88 -0.75 9.19
CA LEU A 35 -8.34 -0.60 9.15
C LEU A 35 -8.82 -0.13 7.77
N TRP A 36 -8.10 0.82 7.16
CA TRP A 36 -8.40 1.25 5.79
C TRP A 36 -8.25 0.09 4.78
N LEU A 37 -7.19 -0.70 4.87
CA LEU A 37 -6.97 -1.86 4.01
C LEU A 37 -8.11 -2.89 4.10
N GLN A 38 -8.67 -3.09 5.29
CA GLN A 38 -9.79 -4.00 5.51
C GLN A 38 -11.05 -3.60 4.72
N THR A 39 -11.19 -2.32 4.33
CA THR A 39 -12.30 -1.86 3.48
C THR A 39 -12.28 -2.48 2.08
N PHE A 40 -11.15 -3.02 1.62
CA PHE A 40 -11.04 -3.70 0.32
C PHE A 40 -11.63 -5.12 0.34
N ASN A 41 -12.12 -5.60 1.49
CA ASN A 41 -12.65 -6.96 1.66
C ASN A 41 -11.68 -8.05 1.14
N ILE A 42 -10.38 -7.74 1.20
CA ILE A 42 -9.32 -8.69 0.95
C ILE A 42 -9.35 -9.64 2.15
N ALA A 43 -9.30 -10.93 1.87
CA ALA A 43 -9.69 -12.03 2.75
C ALA A 43 -9.35 -11.85 4.25
N LYS A 44 -10.08 -12.59 5.11
CA LYS A 44 -10.09 -12.60 6.59
C LYS A 44 -8.74 -12.51 7.34
N SER A 45 -7.62 -12.66 6.64
CA SER A 45 -6.23 -12.62 7.08
C SER A 45 -5.54 -11.29 6.75
N CYS A 46 -6.15 -10.14 7.08
CA CYS A 46 -5.52 -8.80 6.99
C CYS A 46 -5.76 -8.04 8.30
N ARG A 47 -5.62 -8.71 9.44
CA ARG A 47 -5.95 -8.14 10.75
C ARG A 47 -4.72 -7.69 11.51
N GLU A 48 -3.61 -8.37 11.28
CA GLU A 48 -2.37 -8.11 11.99
C GLU A 48 -1.25 -7.75 11.01
N VAL A 49 -0.25 -7.05 11.53
CA VAL A 49 0.98 -6.66 10.80
C VAL A 49 1.62 -7.88 10.13
N GLN A 50 1.64 -9.02 10.83
CA GLN A 50 2.23 -10.28 10.35
C GLN A 50 1.58 -10.79 9.07
N ASP A 51 0.26 -10.64 8.94
CA ASP A 51 -0.49 -11.06 7.76
C ASP A 51 -0.09 -10.27 6.51
N LEU A 52 0.32 -9.00 6.70
CA LEU A 52 0.70 -8.08 5.63
C LEU A 52 2.17 -8.22 5.24
N THR A 53 3.03 -8.77 6.12
CA THR A 53 4.48 -8.92 5.86
C THR A 53 4.81 -9.81 4.65
N ASN A 54 3.89 -10.68 4.23
CA ASN A 54 4.08 -11.52 3.04
C ASN A 54 3.91 -10.76 1.71
N GLY A 55 3.35 -9.55 1.75
CA GLY A 55 3.08 -8.69 0.60
C GLY A 55 1.91 -9.11 -0.29
N VAL A 56 1.31 -10.29 -0.07
CA VAL A 56 0.25 -10.82 -0.94
C VAL A 56 -1.00 -9.96 -0.85
N ALA A 57 -1.44 -9.68 0.38
CA ALA A 57 -2.59 -8.80 0.61
C ALA A 57 -2.37 -7.42 -0.02
N LEU A 58 -1.19 -6.81 0.20
CA LEU A 58 -0.84 -5.50 -0.35
C LEU A 58 -0.89 -5.47 -1.88
N ALA A 59 -0.41 -6.54 -2.53
CA ALA A 59 -0.46 -6.66 -3.98
C ALA A 59 -1.91 -6.70 -4.50
N TYR A 60 -2.81 -7.43 -3.83
CA TYR A 60 -4.24 -7.43 -4.17
C TYR A 60 -4.87 -6.04 -4.03
N VAL A 61 -4.52 -5.28 -3.00
CA VAL A 61 -5.00 -3.89 -2.83
C VAL A 61 -4.58 -3.04 -4.01
N LEU A 62 -3.30 -3.11 -4.41
CA LEU A 62 -2.77 -2.35 -5.53
C LEU A 62 -3.48 -2.69 -6.85
N HIS A 63 -3.78 -3.97 -7.08
CA HIS A 63 -4.61 -4.39 -8.22
C HIS A 63 -6.02 -3.80 -8.17
N GLU A 64 -6.66 -3.76 -7.01
CA GLU A 64 -7.98 -3.15 -6.85
C GLU A 64 -7.96 -1.61 -7.02
N ILE A 65 -6.85 -0.97 -6.65
CA ILE A 65 -6.64 0.48 -6.82
C ILE A 65 -6.54 0.85 -8.30
N ASP A 66 -5.66 0.17 -9.04
CA ASP A 66 -5.48 0.39 -10.47
C ASP A 66 -5.12 -0.93 -11.18
N PRO A 67 -6.14 -1.67 -11.68
CA PRO A 67 -5.92 -2.93 -12.36
C PRO A 67 -5.29 -2.76 -13.75
N ALA A 68 -5.23 -1.53 -14.29
CA ALA A 68 -4.56 -1.26 -15.56
C ALA A 68 -3.03 -1.19 -15.38
N TRP A 69 -2.57 -0.70 -14.23
CA TRP A 69 -1.14 -0.67 -13.89
C TRP A 69 -0.69 -1.96 -13.21
N PHE A 70 -1.36 -2.33 -12.12
CA PHE A 70 -1.04 -3.51 -11.32
C PHE A 70 -1.81 -4.71 -11.86
N ASP A 71 -1.57 -5.10 -13.10
CA ASP A 71 -2.35 -6.13 -13.78
C ASP A 71 -2.18 -7.55 -13.20
N LYS A 72 -2.91 -8.52 -13.76
CA LYS A 72 -2.81 -9.93 -13.34
C LYS A 72 -1.41 -10.52 -13.57
N ALA A 73 -0.68 -10.04 -14.59
CA ALA A 73 0.67 -10.51 -14.87
C ALA A 73 1.64 -10.02 -13.79
N TRP A 74 1.51 -8.78 -13.33
CA TRP A 74 2.24 -8.23 -12.20
C TRP A 74 1.91 -8.96 -10.90
N LEU A 75 0.62 -9.15 -10.60
CA LEU A 75 0.17 -9.93 -9.43
C LEU A 75 0.78 -11.34 -9.38
N SER A 76 0.87 -12.01 -10.53
CA SER A 76 1.45 -13.37 -10.61
C SER A 76 2.93 -13.46 -10.20
N ARG A 77 3.64 -12.31 -10.15
CA ARG A 77 5.04 -12.25 -9.71
C ARG A 77 5.19 -12.33 -8.19
N ILE A 78 4.10 -12.11 -7.45
CA ILE A 78 4.04 -12.17 -6.00
C ILE A 78 3.76 -13.61 -5.57
N LYS A 79 4.68 -14.20 -4.80
CA LYS A 79 4.56 -15.60 -4.38
C LYS A 79 3.71 -15.68 -3.12
N ALA A 80 2.58 -16.38 -3.17
CA ALA A 80 1.70 -16.57 -2.02
C ALA A 80 2.19 -17.63 -1.02
N ASP A 81 2.91 -18.65 -1.52
CA ASP A 81 3.48 -19.71 -0.69
C ASP A 81 4.84 -19.27 -0.13
N THR A 82 4.80 -18.40 0.87
CA THR A 82 6.03 -17.84 1.47
C THR A 82 6.54 -18.64 2.68
N GLY A 83 5.69 -19.50 3.28
CA GLY A 83 5.96 -20.07 4.60
C GLY A 83 6.46 -19.02 5.61
N GLU A 84 7.41 -19.39 6.47
CA GLU A 84 8.17 -18.46 7.32
C GLU A 84 9.45 -17.90 6.66
N SER A 85 9.64 -18.10 5.35
CA SER A 85 10.86 -17.65 4.70
C SER A 85 10.85 -16.13 4.49
N TRP A 86 11.47 -15.41 5.42
CA TRP A 86 11.63 -13.95 5.37
C TRP A 86 12.26 -13.47 4.04
N ARG A 87 13.11 -14.28 3.40
CA ARG A 87 13.71 -13.97 2.08
C ARG A 87 12.67 -13.88 0.97
N ILE A 88 11.66 -14.75 0.99
CA ILE A 88 10.58 -14.72 0.00
C ILE A 88 9.67 -13.52 0.29
N LYS A 89 9.36 -13.27 1.57
CA LYS A 89 8.62 -12.06 2.00
C LYS A 89 9.32 -10.78 1.53
N ALA A 90 10.62 -10.64 1.79
CA ALA A 90 11.43 -9.52 1.34
C ALA A 90 11.43 -9.36 -0.19
N SER A 91 11.51 -10.47 -0.93
CA SER A 91 11.43 -10.45 -2.40
C SER A 91 10.07 -9.96 -2.91
N ASN A 92 8.97 -10.35 -2.26
CA ASN A 92 7.63 -9.85 -2.60
C ASN A 92 7.51 -8.35 -2.30
N LEU A 93 7.91 -7.93 -1.10
CA LEU A 93 7.88 -6.52 -0.71
C LEU A 93 8.72 -5.62 -1.63
N LYS A 94 9.88 -6.11 -2.10
CA LYS A 94 10.72 -5.41 -3.09
C LYS A 94 9.97 -5.16 -4.39
N LYS A 95 9.24 -6.16 -4.90
CA LYS A 95 8.44 -6.02 -6.14
C LYS A 95 7.29 -5.03 -5.95
N ILE A 96 6.68 -5.03 -4.77
CA ILE A 96 5.59 -4.12 -4.42
C ILE A 96 6.11 -2.69 -4.37
N LEU A 97 7.19 -2.44 -3.63
CA LEU A 97 7.82 -1.13 -3.54
C LEU A 97 8.24 -0.63 -4.93
N GLN A 98 8.88 -1.48 -5.73
CA GLN A 98 9.27 -1.10 -7.09
C GLN A 98 8.05 -0.72 -7.94
N GLY A 99 6.98 -1.53 -7.92
CA GLY A 99 5.76 -1.23 -8.69
C GLY A 99 5.10 0.09 -8.27
N ILE A 100 5.16 0.43 -6.97
CA ILE A 100 4.69 1.72 -6.46
C ILE A 100 5.62 2.85 -6.91
N MET A 101 6.93 2.69 -6.82
CA MET A 101 7.90 3.69 -7.28
C MET A 101 7.73 3.98 -8.77
N ASP A 102 7.60 2.94 -9.59
CA ASP A 102 7.35 3.06 -11.03
C ASP A 102 6.03 3.78 -11.28
N TYR A 103 4.97 3.47 -10.50
CA TYR A 103 3.69 4.18 -10.59
C TYR A 103 3.83 5.67 -10.23
N TYR A 104 4.54 6.02 -9.16
CA TYR A 104 4.75 7.42 -8.78
C TYR A 104 5.55 8.17 -9.85
N HIS A 105 6.59 7.55 -10.38
CA HIS A 105 7.47 8.17 -11.36
C HIS A 105 6.77 8.30 -12.74
N GLU A 106 6.19 7.23 -13.26
CA GLU A 106 5.62 7.20 -14.61
C GLU A 106 4.17 7.72 -14.67
N PHE A 107 3.36 7.47 -13.64
CA PHE A 107 1.96 7.87 -13.62
C PHE A 107 1.73 9.21 -12.91
N LEU A 108 2.37 9.44 -11.76
CA LEU A 108 2.23 10.68 -11.00
C LEU A 108 3.25 11.76 -11.37
N THR A 109 4.30 11.41 -12.12
CA THR A 109 5.43 12.31 -12.42
C THR A 109 6.04 12.92 -11.16
N GLN A 110 6.00 12.16 -10.06
CA GLN A 110 6.48 12.56 -8.75
C GLN A 110 7.55 11.58 -8.28
N GLN A 111 8.63 12.11 -7.71
CA GLN A 111 9.67 11.30 -7.08
C GLN A 111 9.34 11.12 -5.60
N ILE A 112 9.39 9.88 -5.12
CA ILE A 112 9.28 9.58 -3.69
C ILE A 112 10.64 9.91 -3.07
N SER A 113 10.64 10.75 -2.03
CA SER A 113 11.86 11.05 -1.26
C SER A 113 12.41 9.78 -0.60
N GLU A 114 13.74 9.65 -0.55
CA GLU A 114 14.40 8.50 0.09
C GLU A 114 14.00 8.34 1.57
N ASP A 115 13.73 9.44 2.27
CA ASP A 115 13.24 9.45 3.65
C ASP A 115 11.88 8.77 3.84
N HIS A 116 11.13 8.53 2.76
CA HIS A 116 9.79 7.93 2.79
C HIS A 116 9.82 6.48 2.31
N LEU A 117 10.99 5.96 1.92
CA LEU A 117 11.15 4.57 1.53
C LEU A 117 11.17 3.67 2.77
N PRO A 118 10.32 2.64 2.83
CA PRO A 118 10.29 1.71 3.96
C PRO A 118 11.48 0.75 3.93
N ASP A 119 12.02 0.41 5.11
CA ASP A 119 13.00 -0.67 5.25
C ASP A 119 12.31 -2.04 5.15
N LEU A 120 12.41 -2.65 3.98
CA LEU A 120 11.78 -3.94 3.68
C LEU A 120 12.36 -5.10 4.51
N ASN A 121 13.60 -5.00 4.99
CA ASN A 121 14.19 -6.02 5.86
C ASN A 121 13.54 -5.96 7.24
N GLN A 122 13.30 -4.76 7.77
CA GLN A 122 12.58 -4.58 9.04
C GLN A 122 11.14 -5.09 8.97
N ILE A 123 10.46 -4.95 7.83
CA ILE A 123 9.11 -5.50 7.64
C ILE A 123 9.16 -7.04 7.55
N SER A 124 10.05 -7.59 6.73
CA SER A 124 10.07 -9.03 6.44
C SER A 124 10.65 -9.90 7.54
N GLU A 125 11.63 -9.39 8.29
CA GLU A 125 12.33 -10.12 9.35
C GLU A 125 11.76 -9.81 10.74
N HIS A 126 11.45 -8.55 11.03
CA HIS A 126 11.04 -8.10 12.36
C HIS A 126 9.54 -7.79 12.46
N SER A 127 8.79 -7.88 11.35
CA SER A 127 7.38 -7.45 11.30
C SER A 127 7.20 -6.04 11.87
N ASN A 128 8.11 -5.12 11.54
CA ASN A 128 8.12 -3.77 12.11
C ASN A 128 6.89 -2.97 11.64
N PRO A 129 5.99 -2.56 12.54
CA PRO A 129 4.76 -1.84 12.19
C PRO A 129 5.02 -0.44 11.64
N VAL A 130 6.13 0.21 12.03
CA VAL A 130 6.48 1.56 11.57
C VAL A 130 6.82 1.55 10.09
N GLU A 131 7.69 0.63 9.69
CA GLU A 131 8.11 0.48 8.29
C GLU A 131 6.96 -0.06 7.43
N LEU A 132 6.11 -0.94 7.99
CA LEU A 132 4.89 -1.34 7.31
C LEU A 132 3.96 -0.14 7.08
N GLY A 133 3.77 0.71 8.10
CA GLY A 133 2.98 1.93 8.01
C GLY A 133 3.44 2.84 6.87
N ARG A 134 4.77 3.03 6.71
CA ARG A 134 5.33 3.78 5.57
C ARG A 134 4.99 3.16 4.23
N LEU A 135 5.11 1.83 4.09
CA LEU A 135 4.71 1.14 2.86
C LEU A 135 3.21 1.33 2.56
N LEU A 136 2.36 1.24 3.59
CA LEU A 136 0.92 1.46 3.48
C LEU A 136 0.57 2.90 3.09
N GLN A 137 1.31 3.90 3.58
CA GLN A 137 1.14 5.30 3.16
C GLN A 137 1.38 5.48 1.66
N LEU A 138 2.39 4.80 1.09
CA LEU A 138 2.65 4.86 -0.35
C LEU A 138 1.49 4.23 -1.15
N ILE A 139 0.95 3.10 -0.68
CA ILE A 139 -0.23 2.47 -1.29
C ILE A 139 -1.47 3.38 -1.20
N LEU A 140 -1.67 4.05 -0.06
CA LEU A 140 -2.73 5.03 0.11
C LEU A 140 -2.57 6.18 -0.90
N GLY A 141 -1.35 6.68 -1.10
CA GLY A 141 -1.10 7.73 -2.07
C GLY A 141 -1.34 7.28 -3.52
N CYS A 142 -1.08 6.01 -3.87
CA CYS A 142 -1.56 5.43 -5.14
C CYS A 142 -3.09 5.51 -5.25
N ALA A 143 -3.82 5.12 -4.19
CA ALA A 143 -5.28 5.11 -4.15
C ALA A 143 -5.90 6.53 -4.26
N VAL A 144 -5.30 7.52 -3.62
CA VAL A 144 -5.75 8.93 -3.69
C VAL A 144 -5.57 9.48 -5.10
N ASN A 145 -4.45 9.16 -5.75
CA ASN A 145 -4.08 9.77 -7.01
C ASN A 145 -4.52 9.01 -8.26
N CYS A 146 -4.93 7.73 -8.17
CA CYS A 146 -5.41 6.96 -9.33
C CYS A 146 -6.64 7.59 -10.01
N GLU A 147 -7.47 8.31 -9.26
CA GLU A 147 -8.67 8.99 -9.81
C GLU A 147 -8.37 10.29 -10.56
N LYS A 148 -7.20 10.93 -10.37
CA LYS A 148 -6.90 12.25 -10.96
C LYS A 148 -6.89 12.25 -12.48
N LYS A 149 -6.84 11.09 -13.14
CA LYS A 149 -6.92 10.98 -14.61
C LYS A 149 -8.35 10.89 -15.17
N GLN A 150 -9.39 10.65 -14.36
CA GLN A 150 -10.79 10.71 -14.86
C GLN A 150 -11.42 12.10 -14.75
N GLY A 151 -10.69 13.10 -14.26
CA GLY A 151 -11.17 14.48 -14.04
C GLY A 151 -10.58 15.54 -14.97
N TYR A 152 -9.96 15.17 -16.10
CA TYR A 152 -9.56 16.13 -17.15
C TYR A 152 -10.52 16.17 -18.35
N LEU A 153 -11.71 15.56 -18.18
CA LEU A 153 -12.85 15.75 -19.06
C LEU A 153 -14.05 16.12 -18.19
N ILE A 154 -14.17 17.40 -17.87
CA ILE A 154 -15.36 18.28 -17.97
C ILE A 154 -14.89 19.68 -17.59
#